data_AF-A0A177D5R2-F1
#
_entry.id   AF-A0A177D5R2-F1
#
_cell.length_a   1.000
_cell.length_b   1.000
_cell.length_c   1.000
_cell.angle_alpha   90.00
_cell.angle_beta   90.00
_cell.angle_gamma   90.00
#
_symmetry.space_group_name_H-M   'P 1'
#
loop_
_entity.id
_entity.type
_entity.pdbx_description
1 polymer ?
#
loop_
_entity_poly.entity_id
_entity_poly.type
_entity_poly.pdbx_seq_one_letter_code
_entity_poly.pdbx_strand_id
1 'polypeptide(L)'
;MAELSALSAAATVLDLIGATSRTFASNLSSAWFFLESYGIAGPILWLYGDRDVWRIQVQVLQSTNESDAMEFKKLAQNDSNIIAVAGTIVAQIAITALSLTDLSSTHWVARASFTFSLVSAIMAVYYATNQYRRFGRFLHADEIKAWIRPKETMRLSPRPLLQQFLPSAASVLTVSAPNMLLSASLNAFLVGLGVYFGYVWTRNLDESAGSSASRAVFIVYVIGLALCYVIYAMSDLVAADQSQISEWNFIRGLHSSTARARDQSSRRASNPDLEAVTENCGPSSKIEEQPRRTENPEDNSSRQQLVKALREAADLRRRSAVADERVARLLENLE
;
A
#
# COMPACT_ATOMS: atom_id res chain seq x y z
N MET A 1 -30.65 -37.98 4.77
CA MET A 1 -30.42 -36.62 5.33
C MET A 1 -28.93 -36.25 5.38
N ALA A 2 -28.00 -37.14 5.76
CA ALA A 2 -26.56 -36.84 5.78
C ALA A 2 -25.93 -36.55 4.38
N GLU A 3 -26.42 -37.20 3.33
CA GLU A 3 -25.97 -36.99 1.94
C GLU A 3 -26.30 -35.58 1.42
N LEU A 4 -27.46 -35.02 1.80
CA LEU A 4 -27.89 -33.68 1.41
C LEU A 4 -27.11 -32.58 2.14
N SER A 5 -26.68 -32.80 3.39
CA SER A 5 -25.81 -31.86 4.10
C SER A 5 -24.38 -31.86 3.55
N ALA A 6 -23.88 -33.00 3.09
CA ALA A 6 -22.55 -33.10 2.50
C ALA A 6 -22.46 -32.38 1.15
N LEU A 7 -23.49 -32.50 0.31
CA LEU A 7 -23.57 -31.78 -0.96
C LEU A 7 -23.70 -30.27 -0.80
N SER A 8 -24.48 -29.80 0.19
CA SER A 8 -24.58 -28.38 0.53
C SER A 8 -23.25 -27.82 1.01
N ALA A 9 -22.52 -28.55 1.86
CA ALA A 9 -21.21 -28.13 2.35
C ALA A 9 -20.18 -28.09 1.19
N ALA A 10 -20.19 -29.09 0.32
CA ALA A 10 -19.31 -29.14 -0.85
C ALA A 10 -19.56 -27.97 -1.83
N ALA A 11 -20.83 -27.61 -2.05
CA ALA A 11 -21.20 -26.47 -2.89
C ALA A 11 -20.70 -25.15 -2.28
N THR A 12 -20.87 -24.94 -0.97
CA THR A 12 -20.34 -23.74 -0.30
C THR A 12 -18.82 -23.66 -0.35
N VAL A 13 -18.11 -24.79 -0.27
CA VAL A 13 -16.65 -24.84 -0.38
C VAL A 13 -16.19 -24.57 -1.82
N LEU A 14 -16.93 -25.05 -2.83
CA LEU A 14 -16.63 -24.78 -4.24
C LEU A 14 -16.86 -23.31 -4.63
N ASP A 15 -17.94 -22.69 -4.16
CA ASP A 15 -18.19 -21.25 -4.35
C ASP A 15 -17.13 -20.41 -3.64
N LEU A 16 -16.70 -20.86 -2.45
CA LEU A 16 -15.61 -20.26 -1.71
C LEU A 16 -14.28 -20.33 -2.47
N ILE A 17 -13.90 -21.51 -2.98
CA ILE A 17 -12.71 -21.71 -3.83
C ILE A 17 -12.81 -20.87 -5.11
N GLY A 18 -14.00 -20.78 -5.70
CA GLY A 18 -14.27 -19.93 -6.86
C GLY A 18 -14.03 -18.45 -6.56
N ALA A 19 -14.50 -17.96 -5.42
CA ALA A 19 -14.26 -16.61 -4.93
C ALA A 19 -12.76 -16.37 -4.66
N THR A 20 -12.07 -17.29 -3.98
CA THR A 20 -10.63 -17.21 -3.70
C THR A 20 -9.81 -17.19 -4.99
N SER A 21 -10.21 -17.95 -6.02
CA SER A 21 -9.51 -17.97 -7.31
C SER A 21 -9.67 -16.66 -8.09
N ARG A 22 -10.82 -15.99 -7.95
CA ARG A 22 -11.05 -14.66 -8.53
C ARG A 22 -10.19 -13.58 -7.85
N THR A 23 -9.98 -13.68 -6.54
CA THR A 23 -9.06 -12.79 -5.79
C THR A 23 -7.60 -13.03 -6.16
N PHE A 24 -7.23 -14.26 -6.48
CA PHE A 24 -5.89 -14.58 -7.01
C PHE A 24 -5.71 -14.04 -8.44
N ALA A 25 -6.75 -14.09 -9.26
CA ALA A 25 -6.73 -13.55 -10.63
C ALA A 25 -6.69 -12.01 -10.68
N SER A 26 -7.35 -11.30 -9.76
CA SER A 26 -7.28 -9.83 -9.67
C SER A 26 -5.91 -9.35 -9.17
N ASN A 27 -5.28 -10.09 -8.25
CA ASN A 27 -3.89 -9.88 -7.86
C ASN A 27 -2.93 -10.03 -9.05
N LEU A 28 -3.20 -10.93 -9.99
CA LEU A 28 -2.39 -11.10 -11.21
C LEU A 28 -2.49 -9.89 -12.16
N SER A 29 -3.63 -9.19 -12.19
CA SER A 29 -3.81 -7.99 -13.02
C SER A 29 -2.99 -6.80 -12.50
N SER A 30 -2.84 -6.65 -11.18
CA SER A 30 -1.96 -5.62 -10.60
C SER A 30 -0.47 -5.93 -10.86
N ALA A 31 -0.10 -7.22 -10.97
CA ALA A 31 1.24 -7.66 -11.36
C ALA A 31 1.66 -7.11 -12.70
N TRP A 32 0.74 -7.14 -13.66
CA TRP A 32 0.96 -6.65 -15.00
C TRP A 32 1.24 -5.13 -15.02
N PHE A 33 0.54 -4.35 -14.21
CA PHE A 33 0.74 -2.90 -14.10
C PHE A 33 2.10 -2.50 -13.51
N PHE A 34 2.55 -3.20 -12.45
CA PHE A 34 3.88 -2.95 -11.86
C PHE A 34 5.02 -3.42 -12.76
N LEU A 35 4.80 -4.48 -13.54
CA LEU A 35 5.74 -4.96 -14.55
C LEU A 35 5.96 -3.92 -15.65
N GLU A 36 4.90 -3.23 -16.09
CA GLU A 36 4.95 -2.22 -17.14
C GLU A 36 5.58 -0.90 -16.66
N SER A 37 5.43 -0.54 -15.38
CA SER A 37 5.96 0.71 -14.82
C SER A 37 7.41 0.63 -14.29
N TYR A 38 7.85 -0.53 -13.79
CA TYR A 38 9.17 -0.70 -13.12
C TYR A 38 10.13 -1.70 -13.82
N GLY A 39 9.71 -2.39 -14.89
CA GLY A 39 10.56 -3.32 -15.66
C GLY A 39 10.88 -4.62 -14.90
N ILE A 40 12.12 -5.13 -15.00
CA ILE A 40 12.56 -6.41 -14.37
C ILE A 40 12.49 -6.38 -12.83
N ALA A 41 12.48 -5.19 -12.21
CA ALA A 41 12.23 -5.05 -10.77
C ALA A 41 10.72 -5.15 -10.40
N GLY A 42 9.84 -5.12 -11.40
CA GLY A 42 8.37 -5.17 -11.25
C GLY A 42 7.83 -6.44 -10.60
N PRO A 43 8.31 -7.67 -10.91
CA PRO A 43 7.87 -8.89 -10.23
C PRO A 43 8.27 -8.89 -8.75
N ILE A 44 9.45 -8.35 -8.41
CA ILE A 44 9.90 -8.23 -7.02
C ILE A 44 9.10 -7.12 -6.32
N LEU A 45 8.77 -6.01 -6.99
CA LEU A 45 7.89 -5.00 -6.38
C LEU A 45 6.43 -5.44 -6.27
N TRP A 46 5.95 -6.32 -7.14
CA TRP A 46 4.59 -6.86 -7.05
C TRP A 46 4.50 -7.94 -5.98
N LEU A 47 5.49 -8.84 -5.93
CA LEU A 47 5.55 -9.86 -4.89
C LEU A 47 5.86 -9.23 -3.53
N TYR A 48 6.60 -8.10 -3.49
CA TYR A 48 7.14 -7.50 -2.27
C TYR A 48 6.80 -6.04 -1.91
N GLY A 49 6.02 -5.33 -2.73
CA GLY A 49 5.66 -3.93 -2.52
C GLY A 49 4.23 -3.80 -2.02
N ASP A 50 4.06 -3.26 -0.82
CA ASP A 50 2.75 -2.89 -0.33
C ASP A 50 2.26 -1.63 -1.07
N ARG A 51 1.09 -1.76 -1.71
CA ARG A 51 0.49 -0.72 -2.56
C ARG A 51 0.05 0.49 -1.75
N ASP A 52 -0.35 0.30 -0.50
CA ASP A 52 -0.73 1.37 0.40
C ASP A 52 0.50 2.14 0.89
N VAL A 53 1.61 1.45 1.16
CA VAL A 53 2.90 2.09 1.48
C VAL A 53 3.40 2.93 0.31
N TRP A 54 3.26 2.45 -0.92
CA TRP A 54 3.58 3.23 -2.12
C TRP A 54 2.72 4.51 -2.21
N ARG A 55 1.41 4.40 -1.97
CA ARG A 55 0.48 5.54 -2.02
C ARG A 55 0.84 6.62 -0.99
N ILE A 56 1.09 6.20 0.25
CA ILE A 56 1.48 7.10 1.33
C ILE A 56 2.80 7.81 0.99
N GLN A 57 3.78 7.10 0.45
CA GLN A 57 5.04 7.71 0.02
C GLN A 57 4.86 8.73 -1.11
N VAL A 58 3.98 8.46 -2.08
CA VAL A 58 3.64 9.44 -3.14
C VAL A 58 2.96 10.68 -2.55
N GLN A 59 2.03 10.50 -1.62
CA GLN A 59 1.32 11.61 -0.98
C GLN A 59 2.29 12.50 -0.18
N VAL A 60 3.22 11.90 0.57
CA VAL A 60 4.26 12.63 1.32
C VAL A 60 5.20 13.39 0.37
N LEU A 61 5.56 12.81 -0.78
CA LEU A 61 6.38 13.48 -1.78
C LEU A 61 5.67 14.67 -2.45
N GLN A 62 4.35 14.60 -2.64
CA GLN A 62 3.55 15.67 -3.22
C GLN A 62 3.21 16.78 -2.22
N SER A 63 3.12 16.45 -0.93
CA SER A 63 2.87 17.42 0.12
C SER A 63 4.05 18.40 0.25
N THR A 64 3.77 19.70 0.12
CA THR A 64 4.75 20.75 0.47
C THR A 64 4.87 20.89 1.99
N ASN A 65 3.88 20.42 2.74
CA ASN A 65 3.84 20.49 4.19
C ASN A 65 4.91 19.59 4.82
N GLU A 66 5.57 20.11 5.86
CA GLU A 66 6.54 19.35 6.65
C GLU A 66 5.86 18.42 7.66
N SER A 67 4.64 18.76 8.08
CA SER A 67 3.79 17.95 8.98
C SER A 67 3.57 16.54 8.46
N ASP A 68 3.23 16.41 7.19
CA ASP A 68 2.79 15.13 6.58
C ASP A 68 3.95 14.14 6.50
N ALA A 69 5.18 14.63 6.29
CA ALA A 69 6.39 13.81 6.33
C ALA A 69 6.73 13.34 7.74
N MET A 70 6.51 14.18 8.75
CA MET A 70 6.71 13.83 10.15
C MET A 70 5.63 12.87 10.67
N GLU A 71 4.39 13.00 10.21
CA GLU A 71 3.32 12.04 10.46
C GLU A 71 3.63 10.68 9.84
N PHE A 72 4.09 10.65 8.58
CA PHE A 72 4.54 9.41 7.94
C PHE A 72 5.66 8.73 8.74
N LYS A 73 6.66 9.49 9.20
CA LYS A 73 7.71 8.95 10.08
C LYS A 73 7.11 8.30 11.32
N LYS A 74 6.17 8.98 12.00
CA LYS A 74 5.53 8.46 13.21
C LYS A 74 4.74 7.18 12.93
N LEU A 75 4.00 7.14 11.81
CA LEU A 75 3.29 5.94 11.36
C LEU A 75 4.25 4.78 11.09
N ALA A 76 5.30 5.00 10.29
CA ALA A 76 6.30 3.97 9.96
C ALA A 76 7.02 3.43 11.22
N GLN A 77 7.28 4.28 12.21
CA GLN A 77 7.84 3.87 13.51
C GLN A 77 6.84 3.05 14.34
N ASN A 78 5.58 3.46 14.37
CA ASN A 78 4.53 2.73 15.07
C ASN A 78 4.33 1.33 14.46
N ASP A 79 4.27 1.24 13.14
CA ASP A 79 4.13 -0.04 12.42
C ASP A 79 5.33 -0.95 12.65
N SER A 80 6.54 -0.40 12.60
CA SER A 80 7.77 -1.13 12.94
C SER A 80 7.71 -1.72 14.36
N ASN A 81 7.19 -0.97 15.33
CA ASN A 81 7.06 -1.44 16.70
C ASN A 81 6.06 -2.60 16.80
N ILE A 82 4.89 -2.47 16.18
CA ILE A 82 3.86 -3.53 16.17
C ILE A 82 4.41 -4.79 15.50
N ILE A 83 5.08 -4.66 14.35
CA ILE A 83 5.67 -5.79 13.63
C ILE A 83 6.78 -6.46 14.47
N ALA A 84 7.61 -5.70 15.19
CA ALA A 84 8.63 -6.27 16.06
C ALA A 84 8.03 -7.08 17.23
N VAL A 85 6.95 -6.58 17.84
CA VAL A 85 6.22 -7.30 18.89
C VAL A 85 5.58 -8.57 18.32
N ALA A 86 4.85 -8.46 17.21
CA ALA A 86 4.21 -9.60 16.57
C ALA A 86 5.23 -10.66 16.12
N GLY A 87 6.35 -10.25 15.51
CA GLY A 87 7.42 -11.16 15.10
C GLY A 87 8.06 -11.90 16.26
N THR A 88 8.18 -11.26 17.42
CA THR A 88 8.68 -11.92 18.64
C THR A 88 7.72 -13.00 19.14
N ILE A 89 6.42 -12.72 19.13
CA ILE A 89 5.37 -13.70 19.50
C ILE A 89 5.42 -14.89 18.53
N VAL A 90 5.48 -14.64 17.22
CA VAL A 90 5.53 -15.72 16.22
C VAL A 90 6.81 -16.55 16.37
N ALA A 91 7.96 -15.93 16.64
CA ALA A 91 9.21 -16.64 16.90
C ALA A 91 9.11 -17.55 18.14
N GLN A 92 8.50 -17.06 19.23
CA GLN A 92 8.27 -17.86 20.43
C GLN A 92 7.35 -19.05 20.14
N ILE A 93 6.24 -18.84 19.43
CA ILE A 93 5.32 -19.92 19.06
C ILE A 93 6.04 -20.93 18.14
N ALA A 94 6.83 -20.48 17.18
CA ALA A 94 7.60 -21.37 16.31
C ALA A 94 8.62 -22.22 17.09
N ILE A 95 9.29 -21.66 18.11
CA ILE A 95 10.18 -22.41 19.01
C ILE A 95 9.39 -23.49 19.75
N THR A 96 8.20 -23.16 20.29
CA THR A 96 7.36 -24.16 20.96
C THR A 96 6.89 -25.25 20.00
N ALA A 97 6.56 -24.92 18.76
CA ALA A 97 6.17 -25.90 17.75
C ALA A 97 7.32 -26.84 17.36
N LEU A 98 8.56 -26.34 17.32
CA LEU A 98 9.75 -27.18 17.12
C LEU A 98 10.01 -28.15 18.28
N SER A 99 9.48 -27.85 19.48
CA SER A 99 9.55 -28.74 20.66
C SER A 99 8.40 -29.73 20.78
N LEU A 100 7.46 -29.76 19.82
CA LEU A 100 6.36 -30.72 19.84
C LEU A 100 6.87 -32.16 19.85
N THR A 101 6.22 -32.99 20.68
CA THR A 101 6.47 -34.43 20.69
C THR A 101 6.11 -35.02 19.32
N ASP A 102 6.85 -36.06 18.92
CA ASP A 102 6.66 -36.79 17.67
C ASP A 102 6.96 -36.02 16.38
N LEU A 103 7.46 -34.78 16.48
CA LEU A 103 7.91 -34.02 15.32
C LEU A 103 9.04 -34.77 14.57
N SER A 104 9.82 -35.63 15.22
CA SER A 104 10.80 -36.54 14.59
C SER A 104 10.22 -37.65 13.74
N SER A 105 9.00 -38.06 14.06
CA SER A 105 8.30 -39.13 13.38
C SER A 105 7.46 -38.60 12.20
N THR A 106 7.26 -37.27 12.13
CA THR A 106 6.59 -36.58 11.03
C THR A 106 7.49 -36.29 9.82
N HIS A 107 6.88 -35.95 8.69
CA HIS A 107 7.60 -35.59 7.47
C HIS A 107 8.47 -34.34 7.67
N TRP A 108 9.63 -34.30 7.01
CA TRP A 108 10.61 -33.21 7.12
C TRP A 108 10.04 -31.84 6.77
N VAL A 109 8.96 -31.79 5.96
CA VAL A 109 8.27 -30.55 5.58
C VAL A 109 7.77 -29.79 6.80
N ALA A 110 7.18 -30.45 7.81
CA ALA A 110 6.68 -29.77 9.01
C ALA A 110 7.81 -29.07 9.78
N ARG A 111 8.95 -29.75 9.92
CA ARG A 111 10.16 -29.21 10.53
C ARG A 111 10.72 -28.04 9.73
N ALA A 112 10.85 -28.20 8.41
CA ALA A 112 11.35 -27.16 7.52
C ALA A 112 10.45 -25.92 7.50
N SER A 113 9.13 -26.09 7.58
CA SER A 113 8.20 -24.96 7.65
C SER A 113 8.27 -24.22 8.98
N PHE A 114 8.45 -24.92 10.11
CA PHE A 114 8.62 -24.26 11.41
C PHE A 114 9.97 -23.54 11.52
N THR A 115 11.05 -24.10 10.98
CA THR A 115 12.35 -23.41 10.94
C THR A 115 12.32 -22.21 10.00
N PHE A 116 11.67 -22.31 8.84
CA PHE A 116 11.48 -21.18 7.94
C PHE A 116 10.64 -20.08 8.59
N SER A 117 9.55 -20.44 9.26
CA SER A 117 8.72 -19.50 10.03
C SER A 117 9.55 -18.78 11.09
N LEU A 118 10.37 -19.51 11.87
CA LEU A 118 11.23 -18.93 12.89
C LEU A 118 12.25 -17.94 12.31
N VAL A 119 12.97 -18.33 11.26
CA VAL A 119 13.98 -17.48 10.61
C VAL A 119 13.31 -16.22 10.04
N SER A 120 12.18 -16.37 9.36
CA SER A 120 11.45 -15.24 8.78
C SER A 120 10.93 -14.29 9.87
N ALA A 121 10.43 -14.81 11.00
CA ALA A 121 10.00 -13.99 12.14
C ALA A 121 11.17 -13.19 12.75
N ILE A 122 12.32 -13.84 12.98
CA ILE A 122 13.51 -13.17 13.51
C ILE A 122 13.99 -12.08 12.54
N MET A 123 14.02 -12.37 11.24
CA MET A 123 14.38 -11.38 10.22
C MET A 123 13.38 -10.22 10.17
N ALA A 124 12.07 -10.48 10.34
CA ALA A 124 11.06 -9.43 10.45
C ALA A 124 11.35 -8.48 11.62
N VAL A 125 11.62 -9.03 12.81
CA VAL A 125 11.97 -8.24 14.01
C VAL A 125 13.26 -7.44 13.79
N TYR A 126 14.28 -8.05 13.18
CA TYR A 126 15.54 -7.37 12.85
C TYR A 126 15.32 -6.19 11.91
N TYR A 127 14.61 -6.39 10.80
CA TYR A 127 14.34 -5.32 9.84
C TYR A 127 13.44 -4.24 10.43
N ALA A 128 12.41 -4.60 11.20
CA ALA A 128 11.53 -3.65 11.88
C ALA A 128 12.30 -2.77 12.87
N THR A 129 13.18 -3.37 13.67
CA THR A 129 14.04 -2.63 14.61
C THR A 129 15.01 -1.71 13.86
N ASN A 130 15.58 -2.18 12.75
CA ASN A 130 16.47 -1.38 11.92
C ASN A 130 15.74 -0.19 11.28
N GLN A 131 14.51 -0.39 10.79
CA GLN A 131 13.66 0.69 10.28
C GLN A 131 13.34 1.70 11.38
N TYR A 132 12.88 1.25 12.54
CA TYR A 132 12.55 2.11 13.68
C TYR A 132 13.71 3.03 14.04
N ARG A 133 14.93 2.48 14.08
CA ARG A 133 16.16 3.23 14.34
C ARG A 133 16.52 4.18 13.21
N ARG A 134 16.34 3.78 11.95
CA ARG A 134 16.64 4.61 10.78
C ARG A 134 15.71 5.81 10.71
N PHE A 135 14.42 5.62 10.92
CA PHE A 135 13.43 6.70 11.00
C PHE A 135 13.64 7.58 12.23
N GLY A 136 14.08 7.00 13.36
CA GLY A 136 14.42 7.77 14.56
C GLY A 136 15.55 8.78 14.35
N ARG A 137 16.44 8.55 13.38
CA ARG A 137 17.55 9.45 13.06
C ARG A 137 17.19 10.64 12.16
N PHE A 138 16.07 10.58 11.45
CA PHE A 138 15.64 11.70 10.63
C PHE A 138 15.06 12.79 11.52
N LEU A 139 15.72 13.94 11.58
CA LEU A 139 15.29 15.06 12.42
C LEU A 139 14.38 16.03 11.66
N HIS A 140 14.51 16.07 10.32
CA HIS A 140 13.78 17.01 9.46
C HIS A 140 12.98 16.27 8.38
N ALA A 141 11.89 16.91 7.94
CA ALA A 141 11.03 16.42 6.86
C ALA A 141 11.79 16.26 5.54
N ASP A 142 12.77 17.14 5.27
CA ASP A 142 13.57 17.11 4.04
C ASP A 142 14.45 15.87 3.92
N GLU A 143 14.96 15.35 5.04
CA GLU A 143 15.79 14.13 5.05
C GLU A 143 14.95 12.89 4.71
N ILE A 144 13.69 12.87 5.16
CA ILE A 144 12.73 11.82 4.85
C ILE A 144 12.37 11.89 3.36
N LYS A 145 12.03 13.08 2.85
CA LYS A 145 11.72 13.30 1.43
C LYS A 145 12.91 12.95 0.53
N ALA A 146 14.13 13.31 0.94
CA ALA A 146 15.36 12.96 0.22
C ALA A 146 15.65 11.44 0.23
N TRP A 147 15.28 10.74 1.30
CA TRP A 147 15.41 9.28 1.38
C TRP A 147 14.39 8.54 0.50
N ILE A 148 13.16 9.04 0.40
CA ILE A 148 12.11 8.46 -0.45
C ILE A 148 12.41 8.71 -1.93
N ARG A 149 12.99 9.87 -2.27
CA ARG A 149 13.34 10.18 -3.67
C ARG A 149 14.35 9.16 -4.23
N PRO A 150 14.24 8.79 -5.51
CA PRO A 150 15.26 8.01 -6.19
C PRO A 150 16.62 8.71 -6.11
N LYS A 151 17.67 8.01 -5.62
CA LYS A 151 19.04 8.53 -5.72
C LYS A 151 19.45 8.50 -7.20
N GLU A 152 19.92 9.64 -7.71
CA GLU A 152 20.32 9.83 -9.11
C GLU A 152 21.56 9.03 -9.55
N THR A 153 22.08 8.10 -8.74
CA THR A 153 23.41 7.51 -8.90
C THR A 153 23.55 6.45 -10.00
N MET A 154 22.55 6.25 -10.86
CA MET A 154 22.69 5.39 -12.04
C MET A 154 22.03 6.04 -13.27
N ARG A 155 22.59 7.18 -13.68
CA ARG A 155 22.23 7.90 -14.91
C ARG A 155 22.92 7.26 -16.12
N LEU A 156 22.19 6.44 -16.87
CA LEU A 156 22.53 6.14 -18.27
C LEU A 156 21.32 6.10 -19.22
N SER A 157 20.16 6.59 -18.80
CA SER A 157 18.99 6.66 -19.69
C SER A 157 18.14 7.91 -19.43
N PRO A 158 17.82 8.72 -20.47
CA PRO A 158 16.91 9.85 -20.34
C PRO A 158 15.48 9.32 -20.19
N ARG A 159 15.04 9.13 -18.95
CA ARG A 159 13.67 8.70 -18.65
C ARG A 159 12.72 9.88 -18.47
N PRO A 160 11.43 9.71 -18.80
CA PRO A 160 10.43 10.78 -18.80
C PRO A 160 10.23 11.40 -17.41
N LEU A 161 9.96 12.73 -17.39
CA LEU A 161 9.73 13.57 -16.20
C LEU A 161 8.77 12.99 -15.17
N LEU A 162 7.87 12.08 -15.56
CA LEU A 162 6.98 11.37 -14.65
C LEU A 162 7.73 10.64 -13.54
N GLN A 163 8.92 10.10 -13.81
CA GLN A 163 9.66 9.28 -12.85
C GLN A 163 10.36 10.07 -11.73
N GLN A 164 10.44 11.40 -11.84
CA GLN A 164 10.93 12.26 -10.76
C GLN A 164 9.94 12.38 -9.59
N PHE A 165 8.65 12.07 -9.83
CA PHE A 165 7.58 12.15 -8.83
C PHE A 165 7.21 10.80 -8.21
N LEU A 166 7.85 9.70 -8.64
CA LEU A 166 7.61 8.39 -8.05
C LEU A 166 8.59 8.09 -6.91
N PRO A 167 8.14 7.46 -5.82
CA PRO A 167 9.01 7.02 -4.75
C PRO A 167 9.98 5.95 -5.27
N SER A 168 11.17 5.93 -4.67
CA SER A 168 12.18 4.93 -4.94
C SER A 168 11.64 3.54 -4.63
N ALA A 169 11.73 2.62 -5.60
CA ALA A 169 11.43 1.20 -5.43
C ALA A 169 12.12 0.61 -4.18
N ALA A 170 13.37 1.03 -3.92
CA ALA A 170 14.12 0.60 -2.75
C ALA A 170 13.53 1.14 -1.44
N SER A 171 12.95 2.35 -1.43
CA SER A 171 12.28 2.93 -0.25
C SER A 171 11.00 2.16 0.07
N VAL A 172 10.17 1.88 -0.93
CA VAL A 172 8.92 1.09 -0.76
C VAL A 172 9.23 -0.31 -0.25
N LEU A 173 10.18 -1.01 -0.88
CA LEU A 173 10.60 -2.35 -0.46
C LEU A 173 11.18 -2.34 0.94
N THR A 174 12.02 -1.35 1.26
CA THR A 174 12.64 -1.29 2.58
C THR A 174 11.65 -1.00 3.67
N VAL A 175 10.53 -0.28 3.45
CA VAL A 175 9.44 -0.09 4.43
C VAL A 175 8.57 -1.34 4.54
N SER A 176 8.26 -2.00 3.43
CA SER A 176 7.33 -3.14 3.40
C SER A 176 7.95 -4.46 3.89
N ALA A 177 9.28 -4.58 3.83
CA ALA A 177 10.00 -5.84 4.09
C ALA A 177 9.68 -6.54 5.44
N PRO A 178 9.58 -5.87 6.60
CA PRO A 178 9.27 -6.54 7.85
C PRO A 178 7.85 -7.13 7.88
N ASN A 179 6.87 -6.38 7.36
CA ASN A 179 5.47 -6.83 7.33
C ASN A 179 5.34 -8.11 6.49
N MET A 180 6.06 -8.15 5.37
CA MET A 180 6.12 -9.31 4.51
C MET A 180 6.77 -10.53 5.14
N LEU A 181 7.91 -10.34 5.78
CA LEU A 181 8.61 -11.43 6.47
C LEU A 181 7.74 -11.99 7.62
N LEU A 182 6.99 -11.12 8.29
CA LEU A 182 6.02 -11.52 9.29
C LEU A 182 4.87 -12.33 8.67
N SER A 183 4.27 -11.87 7.58
CA SER A 183 3.21 -12.58 6.86
C SER A 183 3.67 -13.94 6.32
N ALA A 184 4.86 -14.00 5.71
CA ALA A 184 5.47 -15.24 5.24
C ALA A 184 5.74 -16.22 6.39
N SER A 185 6.19 -15.70 7.54
CA SER A 185 6.40 -16.51 8.75
C SER A 185 5.10 -17.12 9.27
N LEU A 186 4.02 -16.34 9.33
CA LEU A 186 2.70 -16.80 9.76
C LEU A 186 2.13 -17.86 8.82
N ASN A 187 2.20 -17.64 7.51
CA ASN A 187 1.71 -18.61 6.53
C ASN A 187 2.49 -19.92 6.58
N ALA A 188 3.82 -19.85 6.66
CA ALA A 188 4.65 -21.04 6.80
C ALA A 188 4.39 -21.78 8.11
N PHE A 189 4.15 -21.06 9.21
CA PHE A 189 3.77 -21.66 10.49
C PHE A 189 2.46 -22.44 10.39
N LEU A 190 1.43 -21.84 9.77
CA LEU A 190 0.14 -22.49 9.55
C LEU A 190 0.29 -23.73 8.66
N VAL A 191 1.02 -23.64 7.55
CA VAL A 191 1.31 -24.82 6.71
C VAL A 191 2.00 -25.92 7.52
N GLY A 192 2.97 -25.57 8.36
CA GLY A 192 3.67 -26.52 9.22
C GLY A 192 2.77 -27.22 10.23
N LEU A 193 1.86 -26.49 10.86
CA LEU A 193 0.84 -27.06 11.75
C LEU A 193 -0.12 -27.98 11.00
N GLY A 194 -0.57 -27.57 9.81
CA GLY A 194 -1.44 -28.39 8.99
C GLY A 194 -0.79 -29.72 8.59
N VAL A 195 0.48 -29.68 8.17
CA VAL A 195 1.25 -30.89 7.85
C VAL A 195 1.46 -31.75 9.10
N TYR A 196 1.79 -31.13 10.25
CA TYR A 196 1.96 -31.85 11.52
C TYR A 196 0.69 -32.61 11.91
N PHE A 197 -0.46 -31.93 12.02
CA PHE A 197 -1.72 -32.57 12.38
C PHE A 197 -2.19 -33.60 11.35
N GLY A 198 -1.96 -33.36 10.06
CA GLY A 198 -2.25 -34.33 9.01
C GLY A 198 -1.42 -35.62 9.17
N TYR A 199 -0.14 -35.50 9.55
CA TYR A 199 0.71 -36.66 9.81
C TYR A 199 0.36 -37.38 11.12
N VAL A 200 0.01 -36.64 12.18
CA VAL A 200 -0.43 -37.22 13.45
C VAL A 200 -1.68 -38.08 13.25
N TRP A 201 -2.65 -37.59 12.47
CA TRP A 201 -3.84 -38.36 12.11
C TRP A 201 -3.53 -39.58 11.23
N THR A 202 -2.81 -39.39 10.12
CA THR A 202 -2.59 -40.48 9.14
C THR A 202 -1.70 -41.60 9.66
N ARG A 203 -0.80 -41.33 10.61
CA ARG A 203 0.10 -42.32 11.21
C ARG A 203 -0.30 -42.78 12.60
N ASN A 204 -1.42 -42.31 13.14
CA ASN A 204 -1.88 -42.60 14.51
C ASN A 204 -0.75 -42.38 15.54
N LEU A 205 0.00 -41.28 15.41
CA LEU A 205 1.13 -40.99 16.31
C LEU A 205 0.66 -40.74 17.75
N ASP A 206 -0.60 -40.35 17.94
CA ASP A 206 -1.21 -40.22 19.25
C ASP A 206 -1.92 -41.54 19.64
N GLU A 207 -1.15 -42.47 20.21
CA GLU A 207 -1.67 -43.73 20.76
C GLU A 207 -2.61 -43.51 21.95
N SER A 208 -2.55 -42.34 22.60
CA SER A 208 -3.32 -42.04 23.82
C SER A 208 -4.73 -41.52 23.56
N ALA A 209 -4.91 -40.68 22.53
CA ALA A 209 -6.20 -40.09 22.20
C ALA A 209 -7.03 -40.93 21.19
N GLY A 210 -6.38 -41.87 20.49
CA GLY A 210 -7.02 -42.70 19.47
C GLY A 210 -7.25 -41.99 18.13
N SER A 211 -7.35 -42.78 17.05
CA SER A 211 -7.44 -42.29 15.66
C SER A 211 -8.61 -41.34 15.38
N SER A 212 -9.72 -41.50 16.11
CA SER A 212 -10.92 -40.67 15.96
C SER A 212 -10.75 -39.26 16.53
N ALA A 213 -10.02 -39.11 17.64
CA ALA A 213 -9.79 -37.81 18.27
C ALA A 213 -8.79 -36.97 17.46
N SER A 214 -7.70 -37.56 17.00
CA SER A 214 -6.70 -36.87 16.16
C SER A 214 -7.31 -36.38 14.83
N ARG A 215 -8.20 -37.19 14.23
CA ARG A 215 -8.98 -36.79 13.06
C ARG A 215 -9.87 -35.58 13.34
N ALA A 216 -10.56 -35.56 14.47
CA ALA A 216 -11.44 -34.45 14.85
C ALA A 216 -10.63 -33.14 15.02
N VAL A 217 -9.48 -33.19 15.69
CA VAL A 217 -8.57 -32.04 15.86
C VAL A 217 -8.11 -31.49 14.50
N PHE A 218 -7.71 -32.37 13.58
CA PHE A 218 -7.32 -31.96 12.23
C PHE A 218 -8.48 -31.30 11.46
N ILE A 219 -9.68 -31.87 11.50
CA ILE A 219 -10.86 -31.31 10.82
C ILE A 219 -11.21 -29.93 11.40
N VAL A 220 -11.21 -29.77 12.72
CA VAL A 220 -11.48 -28.49 13.40
C VAL A 220 -10.41 -27.45 13.01
N TYR A 221 -9.14 -27.85 12.95
CA TYR A 221 -8.07 -26.99 12.48
C TYR A 221 -8.29 -26.49 11.05
N VAL A 222 -8.62 -27.39 10.11
CA VAL A 222 -8.86 -27.02 8.70
C VAL A 222 -10.07 -26.12 8.54
N ILE A 223 -11.19 -26.43 9.22
CA ILE A 223 -12.40 -25.60 9.17
C ILE A 223 -12.12 -24.21 9.77
N GLY A 224 -11.46 -24.16 10.93
CA GLY A 224 -11.09 -22.89 11.57
C GLY A 224 -10.16 -22.05 10.70
N LEU A 225 -9.14 -22.68 10.11
CA LEU A 225 -8.22 -22.02 9.19
C LEU A 225 -8.95 -21.46 7.96
N ALA A 226 -9.83 -22.26 7.35
CA ALA A 226 -10.62 -21.84 6.21
C ALA A 226 -11.52 -20.65 6.56
N LEU A 227 -12.27 -20.71 7.68
CA LEU A 227 -13.13 -19.62 8.12
C LEU A 227 -12.34 -18.33 8.36
N CYS A 228 -11.20 -18.40 9.06
CA CYS A 228 -10.35 -17.23 9.28
C CYS A 228 -9.83 -16.64 7.96
N TYR A 229 -9.40 -17.48 7.03
CA TYR A 229 -8.89 -17.03 5.74
C TYR A 229 -9.98 -16.41 4.86
N VAL A 230 -11.21 -16.92 4.93
CA VAL A 230 -12.37 -16.35 4.24
C VAL A 230 -12.70 -14.98 4.79
N ILE A 231 -12.76 -14.82 6.11
CA ILE A 231 -13.04 -13.53 6.73
C ILE A 231 -11.96 -12.52 6.32
N TYR A 232 -10.69 -12.93 6.35
CA TYR A 232 -9.58 -12.11 5.91
C TYR A 232 -9.70 -11.72 4.43
N ALA A 233 -9.92 -12.69 3.53
CA ALA A 233 -10.08 -12.45 2.10
C ALA A 233 -11.29 -11.58 1.75
N MET A 234 -12.41 -11.74 2.47
CA MET A 234 -13.59 -10.89 2.31
C MET A 234 -13.33 -9.46 2.77
N SER A 235 -12.59 -9.29 3.86
CA SER A 235 -12.19 -7.96 4.36
C SER A 235 -11.27 -7.26 3.35
N ASP A 236 -10.31 -8.00 2.81
CA ASP A 236 -9.40 -7.51 1.77
C ASP A 236 -10.15 -7.16 0.49
N LEU A 237 -11.11 -7.99 0.05
CA LEU A 237 -11.92 -7.71 -1.14
C LEU A 237 -12.74 -6.41 -1.00
N VAL A 238 -13.35 -6.19 0.17
CA VAL A 238 -14.12 -4.97 0.45
C VAL A 238 -13.19 -3.74 0.52
N ALA A 239 -12.02 -3.88 1.13
CA ALA A 239 -11.03 -2.81 1.17
C ALA A 239 -10.42 -2.52 -0.21
N ALA A 240 -10.22 -3.55 -1.04
CA ALA A 240 -9.70 -3.45 -2.39
C ALA A 240 -10.64 -2.66 -3.31
N ASP A 241 -11.95 -2.88 -3.21
CA ASP A 241 -12.94 -2.15 -4.02
C ASP A 241 -12.92 -0.64 -3.72
N GLN A 242 -12.89 -0.27 -2.43
CA GLN A 242 -12.79 1.14 -2.03
C GLN A 242 -11.46 1.77 -2.44
N SER A 243 -10.35 1.06 -2.25
CA SER A 243 -9.02 1.57 -2.58
C SER A 243 -8.82 1.72 -4.10
N GLN A 244 -9.30 0.78 -4.92
CA GLN A 244 -9.18 0.83 -6.37
C GLN A 244 -9.90 2.04 -6.98
N ILE A 245 -11.08 2.39 -6.47
CA ILE A 245 -11.82 3.59 -6.90
C ILE A 245 -11.04 4.86 -6.54
N SER A 246 -10.42 4.90 -5.35
CA SER A 246 -9.60 6.04 -4.92
C SER A 246 -8.34 6.23 -5.78
N GLU A 247 -7.72 5.12 -6.21
CA GLU A 247 -6.49 5.13 -6.99
C GLU A 247 -6.69 5.64 -8.40
N TRP A 248 -7.76 5.22 -9.08
CA TRP A 248 -8.09 5.74 -10.40
C TRP A 248 -8.31 7.25 -10.36
N ASN A 249 -8.92 7.75 -9.30
CA ASN A 249 -9.14 9.18 -9.11
C ASN A 249 -7.83 9.93 -8.82
N PHE A 250 -6.95 9.36 -7.99
CA PHE A 250 -5.64 9.94 -7.67
C PHE A 250 -4.70 9.97 -8.88
N ILE A 251 -4.59 8.87 -9.62
CA ILE A 251 -3.76 8.77 -10.83
C ILE A 251 -4.29 9.72 -11.92
N ARG A 252 -5.61 9.82 -12.08
CA ARG A 252 -6.24 10.79 -13.00
C ARG A 252 -5.95 12.24 -12.57
N GLY A 253 -5.96 12.51 -11.27
CA GLY A 253 -5.57 13.81 -10.70
C GLY A 253 -4.11 14.17 -11.02
N LEU A 254 -3.19 13.23 -10.82
CA LEU A 254 -1.78 13.34 -11.21
C LEU A 254 -1.63 13.65 -12.71
N HIS A 255 -2.27 12.87 -13.58
CA HIS A 255 -2.21 13.05 -15.03
C HIS A 255 -2.74 14.43 -15.46
N SER A 256 -3.84 14.88 -14.86
CA SER A 256 -4.43 16.19 -15.15
C SER A 256 -3.53 17.37 -14.72
N SER A 257 -2.80 17.20 -13.60
CA SER A 257 -1.87 18.21 -13.09
C SER A 257 -0.61 18.30 -13.95
N THR A 258 -0.11 17.16 -14.42
CA THR A 258 1.04 17.09 -15.35
C THR A 258 0.71 17.65 -16.73
N ALA A 259 -0.49 17.38 -17.27
CA ALA A 259 -0.93 17.96 -18.54
C ALA A 259 -0.97 19.50 -18.48
N ARG A 260 -1.46 20.04 -17.36
CA ARG A 260 -1.55 21.49 -17.13
C ARG A 260 -0.16 22.14 -16.96
N ALA A 261 0.79 21.46 -16.32
CA ALA A 261 2.17 21.93 -16.20
C ALA A 261 2.93 21.92 -17.55
N ARG A 262 2.66 20.94 -18.41
CA ARG A 262 3.26 20.81 -19.75
C ARG A 262 2.79 21.90 -20.71
N ASP A 263 1.50 22.27 -20.67
CA ASP A 263 0.97 23.39 -21.44
C ASP A 263 1.58 24.73 -21.01
N GLN A 264 1.85 24.88 -19.70
CA GLN A 264 2.44 26.09 -19.15
C GLN A 264 3.94 26.23 -19.49
N SER A 265 4.69 25.12 -19.56
CA SER A 265 6.08 25.16 -20.00
C SER A 265 6.22 25.32 -21.52
N SER A 266 5.31 24.73 -22.30
CA SER A 266 5.32 24.85 -23.77
C SER A 266 5.01 26.27 -24.24
N ARG A 267 4.12 27.01 -23.55
CA ARG A 267 3.90 28.46 -23.82
C ARG A 267 5.09 29.35 -23.48
N ARG A 268 6.00 28.89 -22.61
CA ARG A 268 7.18 29.65 -22.19
C ARG A 268 8.41 29.34 -23.05
N ALA A 269 8.45 28.18 -23.70
CA ALA A 269 9.53 27.77 -24.59
C ALA A 269 9.38 28.27 -26.04
N SER A 270 8.24 28.86 -26.41
CA SER A 270 7.98 29.36 -27.77
C SER A 270 8.36 30.84 -28.00
N ASN A 271 9.14 31.46 -27.12
CA ASN A 271 9.81 32.74 -27.41
C ASN A 271 11.35 32.56 -27.37
N PRO A 272 11.99 32.13 -28.47
CA PRO A 272 13.40 32.38 -28.70
C PRO A 272 13.56 33.55 -29.68
N ASP A 273 14.27 34.59 -29.25
CA ASP A 273 15.06 35.59 -30.03
C ASP A 273 15.26 36.84 -29.14
N LEU A 274 16.36 37.59 -29.10
CA LEU A 274 17.72 37.53 -29.62
C LEU A 274 18.43 38.80 -29.03
N GLU A 275 19.70 38.69 -28.60
CA GLU A 275 20.73 39.76 -28.42
C GLU A 275 20.52 40.88 -27.36
N ALA A 276 21.38 41.02 -26.34
CA ALA A 276 22.76 41.57 -26.31
C ALA A 276 22.84 43.11 -26.23
N VAL A 277 23.21 43.59 -25.02
CA VAL A 277 24.05 44.75 -24.65
C VAL A 277 23.96 46.04 -25.50
N THR A 278 23.49 47.15 -24.89
CA THR A 278 24.24 48.43 -24.76
C THR A 278 23.50 49.47 -23.90
N GLU A 279 24.26 50.26 -23.15
CA GLU A 279 23.89 51.50 -22.46
C GLU A 279 23.30 52.55 -23.43
N ASN A 280 22.29 53.34 -23.04
CA ASN A 280 22.38 54.79 -22.79
C ASN A 280 21.01 55.48 -22.54
N CYS A 281 21.06 56.62 -21.86
CA CYS A 281 19.95 57.54 -21.55
C CYS A 281 19.40 58.32 -22.78
N GLY A 282 18.10 58.67 -22.74
CA GLY A 282 17.57 59.89 -23.38
C GLY A 282 16.26 59.72 -24.18
N PRO A 283 15.30 60.69 -24.12
CA PRO A 283 13.91 60.48 -24.51
C PRO A 283 13.56 61.05 -25.90
N SER A 284 12.48 60.54 -26.52
CA SER A 284 11.44 61.32 -27.24
C SER A 284 10.79 60.57 -28.42
N SER A 285 9.45 60.69 -28.46
CA SER A 285 8.50 60.72 -29.60
C SER A 285 8.20 59.49 -30.47
N LYS A 286 6.91 59.10 -30.41
CA LYS A 286 5.92 58.73 -31.48
C LYS A 286 6.41 57.80 -32.62
N ILE A 287 5.75 56.69 -32.98
CA ILE A 287 4.44 56.50 -33.65
C ILE A 287 4.23 54.96 -33.69
N GLU A 288 3.16 54.40 -33.09
CA GLU A 288 2.06 53.67 -33.78
C GLU A 288 2.47 52.38 -34.52
N GLU A 289 2.10 51.21 -33.97
CA GLU A 289 1.36 50.19 -34.71
C GLU A 289 0.86 49.07 -33.76
N GLN A 290 -0.44 48.86 -33.78
CA GLN A 290 -1.16 47.81 -33.07
C GLN A 290 -1.55 46.72 -34.08
N PRO A 291 -1.32 45.42 -33.78
CA PRO A 291 -2.15 44.38 -34.34
C PRO A 291 -2.96 43.67 -33.24
N ARG A 292 -4.27 43.75 -33.43
CA ARG A 292 -5.36 43.00 -32.81
C ARG A 292 -4.96 41.59 -32.37
N ARG A 293 -5.17 41.29 -31.08
CA ARG A 293 -5.32 39.92 -30.56
C ARG A 293 -6.81 39.65 -30.37
N THR A 294 -7.35 38.75 -31.20
CA THR A 294 -8.67 38.14 -31.01
C THR A 294 -8.63 37.26 -29.75
N GLU A 295 -9.06 37.81 -28.62
CA GLU A 295 -9.39 37.02 -27.44
C GLU A 295 -10.72 36.30 -27.67
N ASN A 296 -10.67 34.97 -27.62
CA ASN A 296 -11.83 34.12 -27.76
C ASN A 296 -12.67 34.18 -26.47
N PRO A 297 -13.92 34.70 -26.50
CA PRO A 297 -14.70 35.02 -25.29
C PRO A 297 -15.22 33.80 -24.50
N GLU A 298 -15.11 32.58 -25.04
CA GLU A 298 -15.66 31.37 -24.39
C GLU A 298 -14.81 30.82 -23.22
N ASP A 299 -13.49 31.05 -23.21
CA ASP A 299 -12.59 30.49 -22.18
C ASP A 299 -12.73 31.20 -20.82
N ASN A 300 -13.05 32.50 -20.84
CA ASN A 300 -13.27 33.28 -19.62
C ASN A 300 -14.59 32.91 -18.92
N SER A 301 -15.62 32.50 -19.66
CA SER A 301 -16.92 32.08 -19.10
C SER A 301 -16.78 30.80 -18.28
N SER A 302 -16.05 29.81 -18.80
CA SER A 302 -15.83 28.51 -18.14
C SER A 302 -15.02 28.64 -16.84
N ARG A 303 -13.98 29.50 -16.85
CA ARG A 303 -13.21 29.81 -15.63
C ARG A 303 -14.03 30.56 -14.59
N GLN A 304 -14.87 31.51 -15.01
CA GLN A 304 -15.75 32.22 -14.09
C GLN A 304 -16.81 31.30 -13.47
N GLN A 305 -17.37 30.37 -14.25
CA GLN A 305 -18.30 29.36 -13.72
C GLN A 305 -17.62 28.42 -12.72
N LEU A 306 -16.39 27.98 -13.00
CA LEU A 306 -15.64 27.12 -12.08
C LEU A 306 -15.31 27.84 -10.76
N VAL A 307 -14.88 29.10 -10.83
CA VAL A 307 -14.60 29.92 -9.62
C VAL A 307 -15.88 30.15 -8.82
N LYS A 308 -17.02 30.36 -9.50
CA LYS A 308 -18.32 30.50 -8.85
C LYS A 308 -18.74 29.21 -8.13
N ALA A 309 -18.61 28.06 -8.80
CA ALA A 309 -18.93 26.76 -8.22
C ALA A 309 -18.03 26.41 -7.02
N LEU A 310 -16.73 26.73 -7.09
CA LEU A 310 -15.80 26.51 -5.98
C LEU A 310 -16.12 27.39 -4.77
N ARG A 311 -16.54 28.65 -4.97
CA ARG A 311 -17.00 29.51 -3.87
C ARG A 311 -18.28 29.00 -3.24
N GLU A 312 -19.23 28.55 -4.06
CA GLU A 312 -20.50 27.99 -3.58
C GLU A 312 -20.28 26.70 -2.77
N ALA A 313 -19.39 25.82 -3.23
CA ALA A 313 -19.01 24.61 -2.49
C ALA A 313 -18.30 24.93 -1.15
N ALA A 314 -17.45 25.96 -1.12
CA ALA A 314 -16.78 26.40 0.11
C ALA A 314 -17.79 26.97 1.13
N ASP A 315 -18.77 27.74 0.66
CA ASP A 315 -19.84 28.28 1.51
C ASP A 315 -20.74 27.18 2.08
N LEU A 316 -21.06 26.15 1.29
CA LEU A 316 -21.82 24.99 1.78
C LEU A 316 -21.07 24.22 2.87
N ARG A 317 -19.76 24.01 2.72
CA ARG A 317 -18.94 23.38 3.77
C ARG A 317 -18.90 24.20 5.05
N ARG A 318 -18.82 25.52 4.94
CA ARG A 318 -18.85 26.42 6.11
C ARG A 318 -20.20 26.33 6.83
N ARG A 319 -21.31 26.22 6.09
CA ARG A 319 -22.64 26.05 6.67
C ARG A 319 -22.84 24.68 7.32
N SER A 320 -22.28 23.61 6.74
CA SER A 320 -22.33 22.27 7.37
C SER A 320 -21.57 22.27 8.68
N ALA A 321 -20.35 22.82 8.72
CA ALA A 321 -19.55 22.89 9.95
C ALA A 321 -20.27 23.64 11.09
N VAL A 322 -20.99 24.72 10.78
CA VAL A 322 -21.81 25.45 11.77
C VAL A 322 -23.02 24.63 12.22
N ALA A 323 -23.62 23.82 11.35
CA ALA A 323 -24.70 22.93 11.72
C ALA A 323 -24.20 21.81 12.64
N ASP A 324 -23.05 21.22 12.32
CA ASP A 324 -22.40 20.17 13.12
C ASP A 324 -22.04 20.70 14.52
N GLU A 325 -21.55 21.95 14.61
CA GLU A 325 -21.29 22.60 15.91
C GLU A 325 -22.57 22.80 16.74
N ARG A 326 -23.71 23.10 16.10
CA ARG A 326 -25.00 23.20 16.80
C ARG A 326 -25.49 21.84 17.30
N VAL A 327 -25.31 20.79 16.51
CA VAL A 327 -25.67 19.42 16.92
C VAL A 327 -24.82 19.01 18.12
N ALA A 328 -23.51 19.30 18.10
CA ALA A 328 -22.62 19.02 19.22
C ALA A 328 -23.05 19.75 20.50
N ARG A 329 -23.42 21.04 20.44
CA ARG A 329 -23.91 21.78 21.61
C ARG A 329 -25.27 21.27 22.13
N LEU A 330 -26.13 20.75 21.26
CA LEU A 330 -27.40 20.16 21.70
C LEU A 330 -27.18 18.82 22.41
N LEU A 331 -26.19 18.04 21.99
CA LEU A 331 -25.79 16.81 22.67
C LEU A 331 -25.18 17.10 24.05
N GLU A 332 -24.32 18.11 24.16
CA GLU A 332 -23.71 18.52 25.44
C GLU A 332 -24.73 19.02 26.47
N ASN A 333 -25.86 19.60 26.03
CA ASN A 333 -26.95 20.03 26.92
C ASN A 333 -27.92 18.90 27.32
N LEU A 334 -27.78 17.70 26.75
CA LEU A 334 -28.61 16.53 27.04
C LEU A 334 -27.94 15.56 28.02
N GLU A 335 -26.65 15.72 28.30
CA GLU A 335 -25.92 15.07 29.40
C GLU A 335 -26.01 15.88 30.70
#